data_AF-A0A0R0MIR4-F1
#
_entry.id   AF-A0A0R0MIR4-F1
#
_cell.length_a   1.000
_cell.length_b   1.000
_cell.length_c   1.000
_cell.angle_alpha   90.00
_cell.angle_beta   90.00
_cell.angle_gamma   90.00
#
_symmetry.space_group_name_H-M   'P 1'
#
loop_
_entity.id
_entity.type
_entity.pdbx_description
1 polymer ?
#
loop_
_entity_poly.entity_id
_entity_poly.type
_entity_poly.pdbx_seq_one_letter_code
_entity_poly.pdbx_strand_id
1 'polypeptide(L)'
;MKRELFERIYEEELTPIQRRILHRILQGKSNTAIRGDVTVWFDHKVYSGSERDKLPRSKRTILEGLESGKKLMDQSNLSHHLRKICEQFELIDLQEVIKQFIKYRRQLVSYETLEQFELLQTTQFPSGATNSLYYEYRHPIEEKCESYIKKVGEEAILLRIKAPAQMGKTSLINRLLHHEYIKIIVEPRCQLYREYFTTFI
;
A
#
# COMPACT_ATOMS: atom_id res chain seq x y z
N MET A 1 4.81 -10.23 9.31
CA MET A 1 6.26 -10.12 9.59
C MET A 1 6.57 -8.94 10.52
N LYS A 2 7.57 -9.06 11.41
CA LYS A 2 8.08 -7.96 12.27
C LYS A 2 8.96 -6.99 11.46
N ARG A 3 9.00 -5.70 11.86
CA ARG A 3 9.76 -4.67 11.13
C ARG A 3 11.25 -4.99 11.02
N GLU A 4 11.88 -5.45 12.10
CA GLU A 4 13.32 -5.79 12.10
C GLU A 4 13.68 -6.88 11.09
N LEU A 5 12.84 -7.90 10.97
CA LEU A 5 13.03 -8.98 9.99
C LEU A 5 12.89 -8.44 8.56
N PHE A 6 11.88 -7.58 8.31
CA PHE A 6 11.72 -6.91 7.02
C PHE A 6 12.96 -6.10 6.63
N GLU A 7 13.47 -5.26 7.54
CA GLU A 7 14.62 -4.38 7.26
C GLU A 7 15.88 -5.20 7.01
N ARG A 8 16.12 -6.27 7.78
CA ARG A 8 17.25 -7.18 7.56
C ARG A 8 17.19 -7.84 6.19
N ILE A 9 16.04 -8.42 5.83
CA ILE A 9 15.88 -9.08 4.53
C ILE A 9 16.14 -8.08 3.41
N TYR A 10 15.53 -6.89 3.49
CA TYR A 10 15.63 -5.86 2.47
C TYR A 10 17.05 -5.28 2.33
N GLU A 11 17.73 -4.98 3.44
CA GLU A 11 19.02 -4.29 3.43
C GLU A 11 20.22 -5.23 3.30
N GLU A 12 20.12 -6.48 3.77
CA GLU A 12 21.28 -7.38 3.88
C GLU A 12 21.13 -8.67 3.06
N GLU A 13 19.94 -9.26 2.99
CA GLU A 13 19.77 -10.62 2.44
C GLU A 13 19.43 -10.65 0.95
N LEU A 14 18.84 -9.58 0.40
CA LEU A 14 18.57 -9.49 -1.03
C LEU A 14 19.86 -9.31 -1.83
N THR A 15 20.09 -10.20 -2.80
CA THR A 15 21.18 -10.05 -3.76
C THR A 15 21.00 -8.78 -4.60
N PRO A 16 22.09 -8.22 -5.18
CA PRO A 16 22.00 -7.01 -6.00
C PRO A 16 20.98 -7.10 -7.14
N ILE A 17 20.90 -8.26 -7.81
CA ILE A 17 19.92 -8.48 -8.90
C ILE A 17 18.50 -8.48 -8.34
N GLN A 18 18.23 -9.21 -7.25
CA GLN A 18 16.91 -9.23 -6.63
C GLN A 18 16.48 -7.85 -6.16
N ARG A 19 17.38 -7.07 -5.56
CA ARG A 19 17.11 -5.69 -5.14
C ARG A 19 16.73 -4.80 -6.32
N ARG A 20 17.45 -4.92 -7.45
CA ARG A 20 17.13 -4.18 -8.68
C ARG A 20 15.79 -4.59 -9.27
N ILE A 21 15.50 -5.90 -9.33
CA ILE A 21 14.20 -6.42 -9.76
C ILE A 21 13.08 -5.85 -8.89
N LEU A 22 13.21 -6.00 -7.57
CA LEU A 22 12.22 -5.54 -6.60
C LEU A 22 11.99 -4.04 -6.71
N HIS A 23 13.06 -3.25 -6.82
CA HIS A 23 12.94 -1.81 -7.04
C HIS A 23 12.19 -1.47 -8.33
N ARG A 24 12.38 -2.21 -9.43
CA ARG A 24 11.62 -1.95 -10.68
C ARG A 24 10.13 -2.28 -10.50
N ILE A 25 9.80 -3.34 -9.78
CA ILE A 25 8.42 -3.71 -9.45
C ILE A 25 7.76 -2.65 -8.58
N LEU A 26 8.47 -2.14 -7.56
CA LEU A 26 8.01 -1.05 -6.69
C LEU A 26 7.85 0.29 -7.42
N GLN A 27 8.41 0.42 -8.63
CA GLN A 27 8.30 1.57 -9.53
C GLN A 27 7.34 1.29 -10.71
N GLY A 28 6.47 0.29 -10.58
CA GLY A 28 5.42 -0.03 -11.55
C GLY A 28 5.93 -0.57 -12.88
N LYS A 29 7.16 -1.11 -12.94
CA LYS A 29 7.65 -1.73 -14.17
C LYS A 29 7.07 -3.13 -14.32
N SER A 30 6.51 -3.40 -15.50
CA SER A 30 6.01 -4.73 -15.86
C SER A 30 7.16 -5.74 -15.97
N ASN A 31 6.85 -7.03 -15.80
CA ASN A 31 7.80 -8.12 -15.98
C ASN A 31 8.48 -8.09 -17.36
N THR A 32 7.75 -7.65 -18.40
CA THR A 32 8.31 -7.54 -19.76
C THR A 32 9.29 -6.37 -19.90
N ALA A 33 9.08 -5.27 -19.17
CA ALA A 33 10.01 -4.15 -19.11
C ALA A 33 11.28 -4.55 -18.34
N ILE A 34 11.14 -5.23 -17.20
CA ILE A 34 12.27 -5.69 -16.38
C ILE A 34 13.19 -6.64 -17.18
N ARG A 35 12.62 -7.54 -17.99
CA ARG A 35 13.38 -8.44 -18.86
C ARG A 35 14.18 -7.74 -19.97
N GLY A 36 13.80 -6.53 -20.34
CA GLY A 36 14.52 -5.70 -21.30
C GLY A 36 15.48 -4.71 -20.66
N ASP A 37 15.44 -4.54 -19.33
CA ASP A 37 16.23 -3.53 -18.63
C ASP A 37 17.65 -4.04 -18.34
N VAL A 38 18.61 -3.59 -19.14
CA VAL A 38 20.03 -3.97 -18.99
C VAL A 38 20.58 -3.69 -17.60
N THR A 39 20.08 -2.64 -16.93
CA THR A 39 20.56 -2.20 -15.61
C THR A 39 20.18 -3.17 -14.50
N VAL A 40 19.18 -4.03 -14.73
CA VAL A 40 18.79 -5.09 -13.79
C VAL A 40 19.79 -6.24 -13.83
N TRP A 41 20.18 -6.65 -15.04
CA TRP A 41 20.91 -7.90 -15.30
C TRP A 41 22.42 -7.75 -15.26
N PHE A 42 22.92 -6.55 -15.53
CA PHE A 42 24.35 -6.25 -15.55
C PHE A 42 24.69 -5.12 -14.58
N ASP A 43 25.84 -5.25 -13.93
CA ASP A 43 26.34 -4.20 -13.04
C ASP A 43 26.78 -2.96 -13.82
N HIS A 44 26.80 -1.82 -13.13
CA HIS A 44 27.12 -0.53 -13.73
C HIS A 44 28.42 -0.53 -14.52
N LYS A 45 29.48 -1.13 -13.96
CA LYS A 45 30.80 -1.23 -14.60
C LYS A 45 30.77 -1.99 -15.94
N VAL A 46 29.82 -2.90 -16.09
CA VAL A 46 29.71 -3.77 -17.26
C VAL A 46 28.98 -3.04 -18.38
N TYR A 47 27.81 -2.47 -18.11
CA TYR A 47 27.06 -1.76 -19.15
C TYR A 47 27.61 -0.35 -19.43
N SER A 48 28.41 0.24 -18.53
CA SER A 48 29.16 1.48 -18.80
C SER A 48 30.42 1.27 -19.66
N GLY A 49 30.75 0.01 -20.00
CA GLY A 49 31.86 -0.34 -20.89
C GLY A 49 33.17 -0.66 -20.18
N SER A 50 33.37 -0.27 -18.91
CA SER A 50 34.66 -0.44 -18.20
C SER A 50 35.08 -1.90 -17.96
N GLU A 51 34.12 -2.83 -17.88
CA GLU A 51 34.38 -4.25 -17.64
C GLU A 51 33.72 -5.17 -18.68
N ARG A 52 33.26 -4.61 -19.81
CA ARG A 52 32.57 -5.35 -20.86
C ARG A 52 33.43 -6.48 -21.44
N ASP A 53 34.72 -6.23 -21.61
CA ASP A 53 35.66 -7.19 -22.18
C ASP A 53 35.97 -8.36 -21.23
N LYS A 54 35.72 -8.20 -19.93
CA LYS A 54 35.88 -9.27 -18.94
C LYS A 54 34.72 -10.27 -18.95
N LEU A 55 33.60 -9.95 -19.60
CA LEU A 55 32.46 -10.86 -19.69
C LEU A 55 32.75 -12.06 -20.59
N PRO A 56 32.24 -13.26 -20.26
CA PRO A 56 32.16 -14.39 -21.18
C PRO A 56 31.36 -14.04 -22.45
N ARG A 57 31.71 -14.67 -23.58
CA ARG A 57 31.08 -14.41 -24.89
C ARG A 57 29.56 -14.55 -24.85
N SER A 58 29.03 -15.56 -24.16
CA SER A 58 27.58 -15.78 -24.00
C SER A 58 26.89 -14.59 -23.32
N LYS A 59 27.49 -14.02 -22.27
CA LYS A 59 26.94 -12.86 -21.56
C LYS A 59 27.04 -11.57 -22.39
N ARG A 60 28.09 -11.40 -23.20
CA ARG A 60 28.21 -10.24 -24.11
C ARG A 60 27.11 -10.25 -25.18
N THR A 61 26.79 -11.41 -25.74
CA THR A 61 25.69 -11.55 -26.70
C THR A 61 24.34 -11.20 -26.08
N ILE A 62 24.11 -11.55 -24.81
CA ILE A 62 22.92 -11.14 -24.06
C ILE A 62 22.89 -9.62 -23.87
N LEU A 63 24.02 -9.02 -23.46
CA LEU A 63 24.15 -7.57 -23.27
C LEU A 63 23.84 -6.81 -24.57
N GLU A 64 24.48 -7.18 -25.68
CA GLU A 64 24.24 -6.60 -27.01
C GLU A 64 22.79 -6.76 -27.46
N GLY A 65 22.17 -7.91 -27.15
CA GLY A 65 20.76 -8.12 -27.39
C GLY A 65 19.90 -7.11 -26.63
N LEU A 66 20.14 -6.95 -25.33
CA LEU A 66 19.42 -6.00 -24.48
C LEU A 66 19.62 -4.54 -24.92
N GLU A 67 20.85 -4.15 -25.26
CA GLU A 67 21.18 -2.82 -25.81
C GLU A 67 20.44 -2.55 -27.13
N SER A 68 20.25 -3.58 -27.95
CA SER A 68 19.49 -3.52 -29.21
C SER A 68 17.97 -3.58 -29.00
N GLY A 69 17.49 -3.51 -27.75
CA GLY A 69 16.07 -3.56 -27.39
C GLY A 69 15.44 -4.96 -27.40
N LYS A 70 16.25 -6.03 -27.57
CA LYS A 70 15.75 -7.40 -27.37
C LYS A 70 15.45 -7.61 -25.88
N LYS A 71 14.50 -8.48 -25.59
CA LYS A 71 14.20 -8.92 -24.22
C LYS A 71 14.91 -10.24 -23.98
N LEU A 72 15.30 -10.49 -22.73
CA LEU A 72 15.74 -11.83 -22.33
C LEU A 72 14.67 -12.85 -22.69
N MET A 73 14.96 -13.78 -23.61
CA MET A 73 13.96 -14.76 -24.07
C MET A 73 13.50 -15.68 -22.95
N ASP A 74 14.36 -15.93 -21.97
CA ASP A 74 14.08 -16.83 -20.88
C ASP A 74 13.24 -16.18 -19.76
N GLN A 75 11.95 -16.50 -19.72
CA GLN A 75 11.03 -16.10 -18.65
C GLN A 75 11.45 -16.71 -17.29
N SER A 76 12.15 -17.85 -17.33
CA SER A 76 12.49 -18.65 -16.15
C SER A 76 13.40 -17.90 -15.19
N ASN A 77 14.31 -17.05 -15.70
CA ASN A 77 15.23 -16.30 -14.85
C ASN A 77 14.52 -15.26 -13.98
N LEU A 78 13.61 -14.47 -14.56
CA LEU A 78 12.85 -13.50 -13.78
C LEU A 78 11.93 -14.21 -12.78
N SER A 79 11.19 -15.23 -13.22
CA SER A 79 10.30 -16.02 -12.36
C SER A 79 11.06 -16.69 -11.20
N HIS A 80 12.27 -17.19 -11.45
CA HIS A 80 13.14 -17.75 -10.42
C HIS A 80 13.51 -16.72 -9.37
N HIS A 81 13.95 -15.52 -9.78
CA HIS A 81 14.28 -14.45 -8.85
C HIS A 81 13.06 -13.96 -8.06
N LEU A 82 11.90 -13.82 -8.71
CA LEU A 82 10.65 -13.44 -8.05
C LEU A 82 10.26 -14.45 -6.98
N ARG A 83 10.30 -15.75 -7.31
CA ARG A 83 10.05 -16.82 -6.34
C ARG A 83 11.04 -16.75 -5.17
N LYS A 84 12.33 -16.57 -5.45
CA LYS A 84 13.36 -16.45 -4.41
C LYS A 84 13.14 -15.24 -3.50
N ILE A 85 12.69 -14.11 -4.05
CA ILE A 85 12.31 -12.93 -3.26
C ILE A 85 11.16 -13.30 -2.31
N CYS A 86 10.09 -13.91 -2.81
CA CYS A 86 8.96 -14.33 -1.96
C CYS A 86 9.41 -15.31 -0.86
N GLU A 87 10.24 -16.30 -1.21
CA GLU A 87 10.82 -17.26 -0.26
C GLU A 87 11.64 -16.56 0.84
N GLN A 88 12.48 -15.57 0.50
CA GLN A 88 13.27 -14.83 1.47
C GLN A 88 12.42 -13.99 2.43
N PHE A 89 11.31 -13.44 1.94
CA PHE A 89 10.36 -12.72 2.79
C PHE A 89 9.45 -13.64 3.60
N GLU A 90 9.54 -14.97 3.42
CA GLU A 90 8.62 -15.97 3.99
C GLU A 90 7.16 -15.71 3.59
N LEU A 91 6.94 -15.28 2.35
CA LEU A 91 5.63 -14.91 1.81
C LEU A 91 5.26 -15.75 0.59
N ILE A 92 3.96 -15.92 0.40
CA ILE A 92 3.39 -16.79 -0.63
C ILE A 92 3.56 -16.18 -2.02
N ASP A 93 3.32 -14.87 -2.13
CA ASP A 93 3.34 -14.16 -3.39
C ASP A 93 3.93 -12.75 -3.27
N LEU A 94 4.11 -12.13 -4.44
CA LEU A 94 4.68 -10.80 -4.56
C LEU A 94 3.72 -9.71 -4.05
N GLN A 95 2.41 -9.96 -4.06
CA GLN A 95 1.42 -9.02 -3.55
C GLN A 95 1.58 -8.85 -2.03
N GLU A 96 1.77 -9.94 -1.30
CA GLU A 96 2.08 -9.91 0.13
C GLU A 96 3.42 -9.22 0.42
N VAL A 97 4.43 -9.44 -0.42
CA VAL A 97 5.70 -8.70 -0.32
C VAL A 97 5.45 -7.19 -0.45
N ILE A 98 4.72 -6.75 -1.47
CA ILE A 98 4.39 -5.34 -1.67
C ILE A 98 3.59 -4.77 -0.49
N LYS A 99 2.67 -5.53 0.10
CA LYS A 99 1.96 -5.10 1.32
C LYS A 99 2.92 -4.81 2.49
N GLN A 100 4.02 -5.57 2.64
CA GLN A 100 5.05 -5.25 3.63
C GLN A 100 5.78 -3.94 3.30
N PHE A 101 6.07 -3.67 2.02
CA PHE A 101 6.65 -2.40 1.59
C PHE A 101 5.71 -1.21 1.84
N ILE A 102 4.41 -1.36 1.58
CA ILE A 102 3.41 -0.34 1.92
C ILE A 102 3.43 -0.05 3.43
N LYS A 103 3.58 -1.09 4.25
CA LYS A 103 3.56 -0.98 5.72
C LYS A 103 4.83 -0.34 6.29
N TYR A 104 6.02 -0.71 5.81
CA TYR A 104 7.28 -0.33 6.44
C TYR A 104 8.09 0.71 5.65
N ARG A 105 7.91 0.80 4.32
CA ARG A 105 8.61 1.74 3.42
C ARG A 105 7.73 2.24 2.28
N ARG A 106 6.61 2.89 2.63
CA ARG A 106 5.60 3.40 1.68
C ARG A 106 6.17 4.28 0.57
N GLN A 107 7.22 5.05 0.87
CA GLN A 107 7.91 5.97 -0.03
C GLN A 107 8.58 5.28 -1.22
N LEU A 108 8.86 3.98 -1.13
CA LEU A 108 9.45 3.21 -2.23
C LEU A 108 8.39 2.70 -3.22
N VAL A 109 7.12 2.69 -2.83
CA VAL A 109 6.02 2.11 -3.61
C VAL A 109 5.35 3.20 -4.45
N SER A 110 5.50 3.10 -5.77
CA SER A 110 4.85 3.96 -6.75
C SER A 110 3.34 3.73 -6.83
N TYR A 111 2.62 4.70 -7.38
CA TYR A 111 1.18 4.57 -7.62
C TYR A 111 0.88 3.45 -8.62
N GLU A 112 1.70 3.36 -9.66
CA GLU A 112 1.62 2.37 -10.73
C GLU A 112 1.75 0.94 -10.18
N THR A 113 2.60 0.72 -9.18
CA THR A 113 2.66 -0.58 -8.47
C THR A 113 1.37 -0.89 -7.73
N LEU A 114 0.77 0.10 -7.06
CA LEU A 114 -0.47 -0.14 -6.34
C LEU A 114 -1.61 -0.49 -7.31
N GLU A 115 -1.65 0.16 -8.46
CA GLU A 115 -2.61 -0.13 -9.52
C GLU A 115 -2.41 -1.54 -10.08
N GLN A 116 -1.17 -1.87 -10.46
CA GLN A 116 -0.82 -3.18 -11.05
C GLN A 116 -1.15 -4.38 -10.16
N PHE A 117 -1.08 -4.21 -8.84
CA PHE A 117 -1.35 -5.28 -7.89
C PHE A 117 -2.75 -5.18 -7.26
N GLU A 118 -3.61 -4.31 -7.80
CA GLU A 118 -4.97 -4.08 -7.29
C GLU A 118 -4.97 -3.74 -5.78
N LEU A 119 -3.90 -3.06 -5.33
CA LEU A 119 -3.70 -2.61 -3.96
C LEU A 119 -4.17 -1.16 -3.77
N LEU A 120 -4.54 -0.48 -4.86
CA LEU A 120 -5.41 0.68 -4.76
C LEU A 120 -6.74 0.20 -4.21
N GLN A 121 -7.08 0.63 -2.99
CA GLN A 121 -8.45 0.49 -2.52
C GLN A 121 -9.35 1.15 -3.57
N THR A 122 -10.11 0.34 -4.31
CA THR A 122 -11.20 0.77 -5.17
C THR A 122 -12.22 1.47 -4.29
N THR A 123 -12.04 2.77 -4.10
CA THR A 123 -13.04 3.62 -3.48
C THR A 123 -14.11 3.92 -4.52
N GLN A 124 -14.86 2.90 -4.93
CA GLN A 124 -16.26 3.13 -5.31
C GLN A 124 -17.02 3.37 -4.00
N PHE A 125 -16.84 4.57 -3.46
CA PHE A 125 -17.38 5.07 -2.21
C PHE A 125 -16.78 4.46 -0.92
N PRO A 126 -16.43 5.30 0.09
CA PRO A 126 -15.93 4.80 1.35
C PRO A 126 -17.11 4.21 2.14
N SER A 127 -17.33 2.91 2.02
CA SER A 127 -18.18 2.20 2.96
C SER A 127 -17.45 2.10 4.30
N GLY A 128 -17.53 3.18 5.10
CA GLY A 128 -17.33 3.15 6.54
C GLY A 128 -15.96 2.72 7.08
N ALA A 129 -14.90 2.69 6.28
CA ALA A 129 -13.56 2.33 6.77
C ALA A 129 -13.09 3.37 7.81
N THR A 130 -12.77 2.90 9.01
CA THR A 130 -12.31 3.69 10.16
C THR A 130 -10.86 4.16 10.02
N ASN A 131 -10.06 3.47 9.19
CA ASN A 131 -8.63 3.73 8.98
C ASN A 131 -8.31 3.84 7.48
N SER A 132 -8.86 4.85 6.81
CA SER A 132 -8.51 5.13 5.41
C SER A 132 -7.09 5.70 5.32
N LEU A 133 -6.28 5.17 4.41
CA LEU A 133 -4.94 5.71 4.08
C LEU A 133 -5.00 7.14 3.48
N TYR A 134 -6.20 7.59 3.09
CA TYR A 134 -6.47 8.92 2.53
C TYR A 134 -7.09 9.88 3.55
N TYR A 135 -7.26 9.47 4.81
CA TYR A 135 -7.82 10.34 5.84
C TYR A 135 -6.73 11.26 6.38
N GLU A 136 -6.86 12.55 6.10
CA GLU A 136 -6.03 13.59 6.71
C GLU A 136 -6.77 14.21 7.90
N TYR A 137 -6.14 14.17 9.08
CA TYR A 137 -6.68 14.78 10.30
C TYR A 137 -6.69 16.31 10.17
N ARG A 138 -7.87 16.93 10.31
CA ARG A 138 -8.03 18.38 10.18
C ARG A 138 -8.01 19.09 11.54
N HIS A 139 -6.81 19.41 12.00
CA HIS A 139 -6.62 20.31 13.13
C HIS A 139 -7.01 21.76 12.75
N PRO A 140 -7.71 22.54 13.61
CA PRO A 140 -8.23 22.18 14.95
C PRO A 140 -9.71 21.72 14.92
N ILE A 141 -10.30 21.53 13.73
CA ILE A 141 -11.74 21.29 13.58
C ILE A 141 -12.13 19.96 14.24
N GLU A 142 -11.39 18.90 13.97
CA GLU A 142 -11.68 17.57 14.53
C GLU A 142 -11.46 17.53 16.04
N GLU A 143 -10.43 18.21 16.55
CA GLU A 143 -10.18 18.35 18.00
C GLU A 143 -11.31 19.10 18.72
N LYS A 144 -11.82 20.18 18.12
CA LYS A 144 -12.99 20.90 18.63
C LYS A 144 -14.24 20.03 18.63
N CYS A 145 -14.42 19.18 17.61
CA CYS A 145 -15.52 18.24 17.56
C CYS A 145 -15.39 17.15 18.63
N GLU A 146 -14.22 16.57 18.81
CA GLU A 146 -13.96 15.55 19.84
C GLU A 146 -14.17 16.10 21.26
N SER A 147 -13.62 17.28 21.56
CA SER A 147 -13.81 17.95 22.85
C SER A 147 -15.28 18.31 23.12
N TYR A 148 -16.01 18.78 22.11
CA TYR A 148 -17.45 19.04 22.22
C TYR A 148 -18.23 17.74 22.47
N ILE A 149 -17.92 16.68 21.73
CA ILE A 149 -18.57 15.38 21.91
C ILE A 149 -18.27 14.79 23.28
N LYS A 150 -17.05 14.95 23.82
CA LYS A 150 -16.70 14.53 25.17
C LYS A 150 -17.51 15.29 26.22
N LYS A 151 -17.60 16.61 26.09
CA LYS A 151 -18.36 17.46 27.02
C LYS A 151 -19.86 17.16 27.01
N VAL A 152 -20.44 16.91 25.83
CA VAL A 152 -21.89 16.70 25.69
C VAL A 152 -22.27 15.22 25.86
N GLY A 153 -21.39 14.28 25.54
CA GLY A 153 -21.63 12.84 25.62
C GLY A 153 -21.78 12.30 27.06
N GLU A 154 -21.28 13.02 28.07
CA GLU A 154 -21.49 12.69 29.48
C GLU A 154 -22.93 12.95 29.95
N GLU A 155 -23.65 13.89 29.32
CA GLU A 155 -24.99 14.34 29.74
C GLU A 155 -26.10 14.05 28.70
N ALA A 156 -25.74 13.80 27.44
CA ALA A 156 -26.71 13.68 26.34
C ALA A 156 -27.17 12.25 26.09
N ILE A 157 -28.49 12.07 26.08
CA ILE A 157 -29.17 10.81 25.70
C ILE A 157 -29.16 10.59 24.18
N LEU A 158 -29.01 11.66 23.37
CA LEU A 158 -29.01 11.60 21.90
C LEU A 158 -28.13 12.69 21.27
N LEU A 159 -27.12 12.30 20.48
CA LEU A 159 -26.24 13.22 19.73
C LEU A 159 -26.53 13.17 18.23
N ARG A 160 -27.00 14.28 17.65
CA ARG A 160 -27.21 14.41 16.20
C ARG A 160 -25.97 15.01 15.52
N ILE A 161 -25.21 14.17 14.84
CA ILE A 161 -24.00 14.59 14.12
C ILE A 161 -24.34 14.91 12.65
N LYS A 162 -24.08 16.16 12.24
CA LYS A 162 -24.07 16.54 10.82
C LYS A 162 -22.63 16.42 10.30
N ALA A 163 -22.36 15.40 9.49
CA ALA A 163 -21.07 15.25 8.82
C ALA A 163 -20.98 16.25 7.65
N PRO A 164 -19.88 17.02 7.52
CA PRO A 164 -19.66 17.88 6.36
C PRO A 164 -19.49 17.05 5.07
N ALA A 165 -19.72 17.69 3.92
CA ALA A 165 -19.45 17.07 2.62
C ALA A 165 -18.00 16.54 2.59
N GLN A 166 -17.83 15.30 2.13
CA GLN A 166 -16.57 14.53 2.10
C GLN A 166 -16.13 13.86 3.42
N MET A 167 -16.85 14.00 4.54
CA MET A 167 -16.70 13.08 5.67
C MET A 167 -17.70 11.93 5.53
N GLY A 168 -17.20 10.70 5.42
CA GLY A 168 -18.04 9.50 5.54
C GLY A 168 -18.72 9.50 6.91
N LYS A 169 -20.03 9.81 6.96
CA LYS A 169 -20.82 9.88 8.20
C LYS A 169 -20.65 8.60 9.04
N THR A 170 -20.63 7.45 8.38
CA THR A 170 -20.45 6.14 9.01
C THR A 170 -19.04 5.94 9.59
N SER A 171 -17.97 6.44 8.94
CA SER A 171 -16.61 6.37 9.49
C SER A 171 -16.44 7.23 10.74
N LEU A 172 -17.05 8.42 10.76
CA LEU A 172 -17.06 9.29 11.93
C LEU A 172 -17.83 8.63 13.09
N ILE A 173 -19.02 8.10 12.81
CA ILE A 173 -19.81 7.33 13.78
C ILE A 173 -19.00 6.15 14.34
N ASN A 174 -18.35 5.35 13.48
CA ASN A 174 -17.56 4.20 13.92
C ASN A 174 -16.38 4.60 14.79
N ARG A 175 -15.66 5.69 14.48
CA ARG A 175 -14.58 6.21 15.34
C ARG A 175 -15.11 6.66 16.71
N LEU A 176 -16.28 7.28 16.74
CA LEU A 176 -16.93 7.73 17.96
C LEU A 176 -17.47 6.56 18.81
N LEU A 177 -17.97 5.48 18.20
CA LEU A 177 -18.38 4.26 18.93
C LEU A 177 -17.22 3.57 19.66
N HIS A 178 -15.97 3.73 19.20
CA HIS A 178 -14.79 3.21 19.88
C HIS A 178 -14.33 4.12 21.04
N HIS A 179 -14.98 5.26 21.23
CA HIS A 179 -14.71 6.18 22.33
C HIS A 179 -15.49 5.71 23.56
N GLU A 180 -14.83 5.48 24.71
CA GLU A 180 -15.41 4.88 25.93
C GLU A 180 -16.70 5.54 26.45
N TYR A 181 -16.95 6.78 26.04
CA TYR A 181 -18.02 7.63 26.53
C TYR A 181 -19.31 7.54 25.72
N ILE A 182 -19.32 6.84 24.57
CA ILE A 182 -20.48 6.81 23.66
C ILE A 182 -21.12 5.42 23.69
N LYS A 183 -22.20 5.30 24.47
CA LYS A 183 -22.86 4.00 24.70
C LYS A 183 -23.85 3.59 23.61
N ILE A 184 -24.47 4.54 22.90
CA ILE A 184 -25.48 4.25 21.86
C ILE A 184 -25.42 5.32 20.76
N ILE A 185 -25.21 4.92 19.50
CA ILE A 185 -25.49 5.76 18.32
C ILE A 185 -26.63 5.09 17.55
N VAL A 186 -27.78 5.77 17.48
CA VAL A 186 -28.94 5.29 16.72
C VAL A 186 -28.89 5.90 15.33
N GLU A 187 -28.71 5.06 14.30
CA GLU A 187 -28.94 5.49 12.93
C GLU A 187 -30.43 5.73 12.69
N PRO A 188 -30.82 6.77 11.90
CA PRO A 188 -32.20 7.15 11.68
C PRO A 188 -33.00 6.18 10.78
N ARG A 189 -32.61 4.90 10.71
CA ARG A 189 -33.32 3.85 9.96
C ARG A 189 -34.18 2.95 10.85
N CYS A 190 -34.15 3.10 12.17
CA CYS A 190 -34.96 2.28 13.07
C CYS A 190 -36.38 2.85 13.22
N GLN A 191 -37.39 1.99 13.12
CA GLN A 191 -38.81 2.33 13.25
C GLN A 191 -39.14 2.97 14.61
N LEU A 192 -38.39 2.62 15.67
CA LEU A 192 -38.39 3.27 16.98
C LEU A 192 -38.14 4.79 16.92
N TYR A 193 -37.34 5.28 15.96
CA TYR A 193 -37.01 6.70 15.82
C TYR A 193 -38.21 7.53 15.32
N ARG A 194 -39.14 6.92 14.58
CA ARG A 194 -40.40 7.59 14.19
C ARG A 194 -41.35 7.70 15.36
N GLU A 195 -41.54 6.62 16.11
CA GLU A 195 -42.50 6.57 17.23
C GLU A 195 -42.10 7.49 18.39
N TYR A 196 -40.80 7.57 18.71
CA TYR A 196 -40.31 8.45 19.78
C TYR A 196 -40.51 9.95 19.47
N PHE A 197 -40.41 10.36 18.20
CA PHE A 197 -40.55 11.76 17.79
C PHE A 197 -41.99 12.20 17.51
N THR A 198 -42.91 11.28 17.19
CA THR A 198 -44.34 11.61 17.08
C THR A 198 -45.02 11.79 18.43
N THR A 199 -44.42 11.31 19.52
CA THR A 199 -45.04 11.36 20.85
C THR A 199 -44.61 12.59 21.67
N PHE A 200 -43.59 13.34 21.23
CA PHE A 200 -42.97 14.43 22.00
C PHE A 200 -42.79 15.75 21.20
N ILE A 201 -43.67 16.02 20.23
CA ILE A 201 -43.91 17.35 19.65
C ILE A 201 -45.37 17.70 19.90
#